data_AF-A0A369VMA1-F1
#
_entry.id   AF-A0A369VMA1-F1
#
_cell.length_a   1.000
_cell.length_b   1.000
_cell.length_c   1.000
_cell.angle_alpha   90.00
_cell.angle_beta   90.00
_cell.angle_gamma   90.00
#
_symmetry.space_group_name_H-M   'P 1'
#
loop_
_entity.id
_entity.type
_entity.pdbx_description
1 polymer ?
#
loop_
_entity_poly.entity_id
_entity_poly.type
_entity_poly.pdbx_seq_one_letter_code
_entity_poly.pdbx_strand_id
1 'polypeptide(L)'
;MCKPQIRRSARVGDWIVGLRSRHNDQLIYAMRIDEVMALGDYWADPRFVAKRPGGDGPPDNFYRAMANGSMKQVANTLHDDSEAARDIAGLNALVSWHFWYFGDQSPPLSTELVHLVHSGQGYALHRRRRADDVAVLQHWLDHWPMGRNGNPVDAWPLGRQDYLRTSSWL
;
A
#
# COMPACT_ATOMS: atom_id res chain seq x y z
N MET A 1 -4.34 8.22 2.43
CA MET A 1 -3.23 8.39 1.47
C MET A 1 -1.97 8.74 2.23
N CYS A 2 -0.93 7.92 2.22
CA CYS A 2 0.27 8.22 3.01
C CYS A 2 1.53 7.84 2.24
N LYS A 3 2.71 8.08 2.82
CA LYS A 3 4.02 7.72 2.23
C LYS A 3 4.32 8.35 0.84
N PRO A 4 4.19 9.69 0.68
CA PRO A 4 4.43 10.35 -0.61
C PRO A 4 5.83 10.12 -1.18
N GLN A 5 6.85 9.94 -0.33
CA GLN A 5 8.22 9.70 -0.79
C GLN A 5 8.37 8.35 -1.50
N ILE A 6 7.66 7.31 -1.05
CA ILE A 6 7.66 6.00 -1.72
C ILE A 6 6.94 6.14 -3.06
N ARG A 7 5.72 6.68 -3.06
CA ARG A 7 4.91 6.88 -4.28
C ARG A 7 5.61 7.69 -5.37
N ARG A 8 6.44 8.66 -4.97
CA ARG A 8 7.20 9.48 -5.92
C ARG A 8 8.34 8.74 -6.61
N SER A 9 8.91 7.72 -5.97
CA SER A 9 10.21 7.16 -6.37
C SER A 9 10.20 5.68 -6.74
N ALA A 10 9.21 4.93 -6.26
CA ALA A 10 9.09 3.51 -6.52
C ALA A 10 8.73 3.24 -8.00
N ARG A 11 9.16 2.09 -8.51
CA ARG A 11 9.02 1.69 -9.92
C ARG A 11 8.33 0.34 -10.02
N VAL A 12 7.80 0.05 -11.20
CA VAL A 12 7.32 -1.30 -11.53
C VAL A 12 8.44 -2.32 -11.26
N GLY A 13 8.09 -3.41 -10.57
CA GLY A 13 9.00 -4.45 -10.11
C GLY A 13 9.61 -4.23 -8.73
N ASP A 14 9.53 -3.03 -8.15
CA ASP A 14 9.95 -2.81 -6.77
C ASP A 14 9.01 -3.54 -5.80
N TRP A 15 9.58 -4.02 -4.69
CA TRP A 15 8.85 -4.64 -3.61
C TRP A 15 8.65 -3.64 -2.46
N ILE A 16 7.43 -3.61 -1.95
CA ILE A 16 7.07 -2.85 -0.74
C ILE A 16 6.73 -3.85 0.35
N VAL A 17 7.37 -3.68 1.49
CA VAL A 17 7.19 -4.50 2.69
C VAL A 17 6.78 -3.58 3.84
N GLY A 18 5.62 -3.86 4.42
CA GLY A 18 5.08 -3.23 5.60
C GLY A 18 5.25 -4.15 6.81
N LEU A 19 5.83 -3.61 7.88
CA LEU A 19 6.02 -4.29 9.16
C LEU A 19 5.14 -3.66 10.22
N ARG A 20 4.74 -4.40 11.25
CA ARG A 20 3.94 -3.84 12.36
C ARG A 20 4.76 -2.80 13.13
N SER A 21 4.11 -1.70 13.49
CA SER A 21 4.76 -0.56 14.16
C SER A 21 5.35 -0.90 15.53
N ARG A 22 4.68 -1.77 16.30
CA ARG A 22 5.10 -2.22 17.65
C ARG A 22 5.77 -3.60 17.66
N HIS A 23 5.77 -4.28 16.51
CA HIS A 23 6.36 -5.61 16.30
C HIS A 23 7.02 -5.59 14.92
N ASN A 24 8.13 -4.88 14.80
CA ASN A 24 8.78 -4.62 13.50
C ASN A 24 9.39 -5.88 12.86
N ASP A 25 9.32 -7.01 13.53
CA ASP A 25 9.63 -8.34 13.02
C ASP A 25 8.43 -9.05 12.38
N GLN A 26 7.21 -8.50 12.48
CA GLN A 26 6.00 -9.09 11.90
C GLN A 26 5.58 -8.39 10.62
N LEU A 27 5.35 -9.19 9.57
CA LEU A 27 4.93 -8.71 8.26
C LEU A 27 3.43 -8.43 8.25
N ILE A 28 3.04 -7.16 8.16
CA ILE A 28 1.63 -6.79 7.98
C ILE A 28 1.21 -6.84 6.51
N TYR A 29 2.15 -6.52 5.61
CA TYR A 29 1.87 -6.34 4.20
C TYR A 29 3.11 -6.56 3.33
N ALA A 30 2.94 -7.17 2.16
CA ALA A 30 3.93 -7.17 1.10
C ALA A 30 3.26 -6.98 -0.26
N MET A 31 3.91 -6.28 -1.18
CA MET A 31 3.49 -6.26 -2.59
C MET A 31 4.65 -6.05 -3.55
N ARG A 32 4.50 -6.57 -4.77
CA ARG A 32 5.27 -6.12 -5.94
C ARG A 32 4.49 -5.06 -6.68
N ILE A 33 5.12 -3.95 -7.03
CA ILE A 33 4.50 -2.92 -7.86
C ILE A 33 4.38 -3.46 -9.29
N ASP A 34 3.15 -3.58 -9.78
CA ASP A 34 2.85 -4.02 -11.14
C ASP A 34 2.60 -2.84 -12.09
N GLU A 35 2.13 -1.70 -11.57
CA GLU A 35 1.87 -0.50 -12.37
C GLU A 35 2.10 0.77 -11.51
N VAL A 36 2.54 1.84 -12.15
CA VAL A 36 2.71 3.17 -11.55
C VAL A 36 1.97 4.16 -12.44
N MET A 37 1.04 4.91 -11.87
CA MET A 37 0.22 5.87 -12.62
C MET A 37 0.08 7.18 -11.85
N ALA A 38 -0.14 8.29 -12.55
CA ALA A 38 -0.39 9.57 -11.91
C ALA A 38 -1.70 9.51 -11.10
N LEU A 39 -1.78 10.24 -9.99
CA LEU A 39 -2.99 10.26 -9.13
C LEU A 39 -4.26 10.66 -9.90
N GLY A 40 -4.15 11.59 -10.86
CA GLY A 40 -5.27 12.00 -11.70
C GLY A 40 -5.81 10.86 -12.57
N ASP A 41 -4.91 10.06 -13.13
CA ASP A 41 -5.25 8.90 -13.96
C ASP A 41 -5.85 7.78 -13.10
N TYR A 42 -5.28 7.55 -11.91
CA TYR A 42 -5.86 6.63 -10.92
C TYR A 42 -7.29 7.00 -10.55
N TRP A 43 -7.58 8.29 -10.36
CA TRP A 43 -8.95 8.74 -10.16
C TRP A 43 -9.82 8.48 -11.39
N ALA A 44 -9.35 8.74 -12.60
CA ALA A 44 -10.16 8.60 -13.82
C ALA A 44 -10.42 7.15 -14.23
N ASP A 45 -9.54 6.21 -13.87
CA ASP A 45 -9.57 4.83 -14.33
C ASP A 45 -10.79 4.05 -13.78
N PRO A 46 -11.60 3.41 -14.65
CA PRO A 46 -12.75 2.60 -14.26
C PRO A 46 -12.41 1.44 -13.31
N ARG A 47 -11.19 0.89 -13.37
CA ARG A 47 -10.73 -0.22 -12.51
C ARG A 47 -10.78 0.13 -11.01
N PHE A 48 -10.69 1.42 -10.67
CA PHE A 48 -10.56 1.89 -9.28
C PHE A 48 -11.75 2.74 -8.81
N VAL A 49 -12.90 2.67 -9.49
CA VAL A 49 -14.11 3.36 -9.06
C VAL A 49 -14.54 2.92 -7.66
N ALA A 50 -14.45 1.62 -7.35
CA ALA A 50 -14.80 1.06 -6.04
C ALA A 50 -13.88 1.54 -4.90
N LYS A 51 -12.74 2.15 -5.23
CA LYS A 51 -11.75 2.69 -4.28
C LYS A 51 -12.01 4.16 -3.90
N ARG A 52 -12.99 4.79 -4.54
CA ARG A 52 -13.40 6.17 -4.27
C ARG A 52 -14.34 6.25 -3.05
N PRO A 53 -14.53 7.42 -2.45
CA PRO A 53 -15.52 7.60 -1.38
C PRO A 53 -16.91 7.09 -1.80
N GLY A 54 -17.54 6.29 -0.95
CA GLY A 54 -18.83 5.63 -1.22
C GLY A 54 -18.73 4.31 -1.97
N GLY A 55 -17.53 3.86 -2.34
CA GLY A 55 -17.27 2.52 -2.86
C GLY A 55 -17.22 1.45 -1.77
N ASP A 56 -16.55 0.34 -2.08
CA ASP A 56 -16.35 -0.74 -1.13
C ASP A 56 -15.22 -0.34 -0.18
N GLY A 57 -15.45 -0.41 1.14
CA GLY A 57 -14.41 -0.19 2.15
C GLY A 57 -13.88 1.25 2.28
N PRO A 58 -12.80 1.45 3.05
CA PRO A 58 -12.20 2.77 3.25
C PRO A 58 -11.62 3.32 1.95
N PRO A 59 -11.93 4.56 1.56
CA PRO A 59 -11.49 5.08 0.26
C PRO A 59 -9.99 5.35 0.24
N ASP A 60 -9.29 4.90 -0.80
CA ASP A 60 -7.89 5.26 -1.06
C ASP A 60 -7.70 6.13 -2.31
N ASN A 61 -8.77 6.30 -3.10
CA ASN A 61 -8.79 7.13 -4.30
C ASN A 61 -9.70 8.34 -4.12
N PHE A 62 -9.17 9.43 -3.55
CA PHE A 62 -9.98 10.61 -3.21
C PHE A 62 -9.36 11.94 -3.67
N TYR A 63 -8.48 11.91 -4.67
CA TYR A 63 -7.95 13.12 -5.33
C TYR A 63 -8.27 13.10 -6.81
N ARG A 64 -9.07 14.06 -7.27
CA ARG A 64 -9.49 14.19 -8.66
C ARG A 64 -8.70 15.28 -9.37
N ALA A 65 -8.20 15.00 -10.57
CA ALA A 65 -7.63 16.04 -11.43
C ALA A 65 -8.73 16.99 -11.95
N MET A 66 -8.47 18.29 -11.87
CA MET A 66 -9.32 19.37 -12.36
C MET A 66 -8.82 19.87 -13.73
N ALA A 67 -9.67 20.56 -14.48
CA ALA A 67 -9.34 21.04 -15.82
C ALA A 67 -8.12 22.00 -15.87
N ASN A 68 -7.84 22.69 -14.76
CA ASN A 68 -6.69 23.57 -14.61
C ASN A 68 -5.40 22.84 -14.18
N GLY A 69 -5.39 21.50 -14.13
CA GLY A 69 -4.26 20.67 -13.70
C GLY A 69 -4.08 20.54 -12.19
N SER A 70 -4.86 21.26 -11.37
CA SER A 70 -4.87 21.08 -9.92
C SER A 70 -5.54 19.77 -9.50
N MET A 71 -5.16 19.24 -8.33
CA MET A 71 -5.85 18.12 -7.70
C MET A 71 -6.86 18.65 -6.67
N LYS A 72 -8.09 18.16 -6.72
CA LYS A 72 -9.14 18.44 -5.74
C LYS A 72 -9.38 17.20 -4.87
N GLN A 73 -9.30 17.38 -3.56
CA GLN A 73 -9.71 16.35 -2.61
C GLN A 73 -11.23 16.18 -2.65
N VAL A 74 -11.67 14.94 -2.65
CA VAL A 74 -13.07 14.56 -2.52
C VAL A 74 -13.35 14.24 -1.05
N ALA A 75 -14.51 14.66 -0.55
CA ALA A 75 -14.94 14.39 0.82
C ALA A 75 -14.84 12.88 1.10
N ASN A 76 -14.15 12.53 2.19
CA ASN A 76 -13.79 11.16 2.53
C ASN A 76 -13.69 11.03 4.06
N THR A 77 -13.58 9.80 4.55
CA THR A 77 -13.57 9.51 6.00
C THR A 77 -12.17 9.39 6.60
N LEU A 78 -11.10 9.56 5.81
CA LEU A 78 -9.74 9.22 6.22
C LEU A 78 -8.81 10.43 6.37
N HIS A 79 -8.94 11.44 5.51
CA HIS A 79 -8.03 12.59 5.43
C HIS A 79 -8.84 13.87 5.23
N ASP A 80 -8.45 14.93 5.91
CA ASP A 80 -8.99 16.27 5.70
C ASP A 80 -8.08 17.10 4.78
N ASP A 81 -8.41 18.38 4.60
CA ASP A 81 -7.69 19.28 3.69
C ASP A 81 -6.26 19.59 4.18
N SER A 82 -5.96 19.41 5.46
CA SER A 82 -4.64 19.67 6.04
C SER A 82 -3.58 18.67 5.55
N GLU A 83 -3.98 17.44 5.20
CA GLU A 83 -3.08 16.43 4.63
C GLU A 83 -2.97 16.51 3.10
N ALA A 84 -3.83 17.27 2.43
CA ALA A 84 -3.95 17.31 0.96
C ALA A 84 -2.61 17.58 0.26
N ALA A 85 -1.90 18.62 0.70
CA ALA A 85 -0.62 19.00 0.11
C ALA A 85 0.41 17.86 0.19
N ARG A 86 0.45 17.16 1.34
CA ARG A 86 1.36 16.05 1.58
C ARG A 86 1.00 14.83 0.73
N ASP A 87 -0.28 14.58 0.56
CA ASP A 87 -0.78 13.41 -0.16
C ASP A 87 -0.64 13.57 -1.68
N ILE A 88 -0.94 14.76 -2.19
CA ILE A 88 -0.74 15.11 -3.61
C ILE A 88 0.75 15.09 -3.96
N ALA A 89 1.63 15.50 -3.03
CA ALA A 89 3.08 15.48 -3.25
C ALA A 89 3.67 14.08 -3.53
N GLY A 90 2.90 13.01 -3.32
CA GLY A 90 3.30 11.65 -3.75
C GLY A 90 3.23 11.42 -5.25
N LEU A 91 2.52 12.26 -6.00
CA LEU A 91 2.34 12.29 -7.47
C LEU A 91 1.65 11.08 -8.10
N ASN A 92 2.03 9.88 -7.68
CA ASN A 92 1.59 8.63 -8.27
C ASN A 92 0.69 7.85 -7.30
N ALA A 93 -0.09 6.92 -7.85
CA ALA A 93 -0.60 5.74 -7.18
C ALA A 93 0.24 4.51 -7.57
N LEU A 94 0.50 3.62 -6.62
CA LEU A 94 1.25 2.38 -6.85
C LEU A 94 0.29 1.18 -6.84
N VAL A 95 0.29 0.45 -7.94
CA VAL A 95 -0.62 -0.66 -8.23
C VAL A 95 0.02 -1.99 -7.97
N SER A 96 -0.70 -2.90 -7.32
CA SER A 96 -0.31 -4.29 -7.25
C SER A 96 -1.47 -5.26 -7.36
N TRP A 97 -1.28 -6.24 -8.24
CA TRP A 97 -2.04 -7.49 -8.33
C TRP A 97 -1.32 -8.63 -7.59
N HIS A 98 -0.05 -8.42 -7.19
CA HIS A 98 0.80 -9.37 -6.47
C HIS A 98 1.08 -8.89 -5.04
N PHE A 99 0.12 -9.09 -4.14
CA PHE A 99 0.19 -8.61 -2.78
C PHE A 99 -0.26 -9.65 -1.76
N TRP A 100 0.17 -9.44 -0.52
CA TRP A 100 -0.19 -10.22 0.67
C TRP A 100 -0.51 -9.25 1.79
N TYR A 101 -1.72 -9.33 2.33
CA TYR A 101 -2.14 -8.56 3.50
C TYR A 101 -2.47 -9.50 4.65
N PHE A 102 -1.70 -9.44 5.72
CA PHE A 102 -1.85 -10.34 6.86
C PHE A 102 -2.62 -9.70 8.01
N GLY A 103 -2.52 -8.39 8.22
CA GLY A 103 -3.31 -7.70 9.24
C GLY A 103 -3.14 -8.28 10.66
N ASP A 104 -4.22 -8.74 11.27
CA ASP A 104 -4.23 -9.39 12.60
C ASP A 104 -3.52 -10.75 12.62
N GLN A 105 -3.36 -11.39 11.46
CA GLN A 105 -2.61 -12.65 11.26
C GLN A 105 -1.17 -12.42 10.79
N SER A 106 -0.53 -11.28 11.13
CA SER A 106 0.84 -10.95 10.70
C SER A 106 1.86 -12.01 11.16
N PRO A 107 2.45 -12.81 10.25
CA PRO A 107 3.48 -13.77 10.64
C PRO A 107 4.82 -13.06 10.91
N PRO A 108 5.72 -13.67 11.71
CA PRO A 108 7.09 -13.20 11.83
C PRO A 108 7.80 -13.32 10.47
N LEU A 109 8.50 -12.27 10.06
CA LEU A 109 9.32 -12.24 8.85
C LEU A 109 10.42 -13.31 8.94
N SER A 110 10.79 -13.90 7.79
CA SER A 110 11.93 -14.83 7.73
C SER A 110 13.17 -14.22 8.40
N THR A 111 13.84 -15.02 9.22
CA THR A 111 15.11 -14.63 9.86
C THR A 111 16.19 -14.30 8.84
N GLU A 112 16.09 -14.84 7.62
CA GLU A 112 16.99 -14.54 6.50
C GLU A 112 16.86 -13.09 6.01
N LEU A 113 15.72 -12.43 6.26
CA LEU A 113 15.41 -11.08 5.82
C LEU A 113 15.46 -10.05 6.96
N VAL A 114 15.86 -10.45 8.17
CA VAL A 114 15.87 -9.56 9.34
C VAL A 114 16.78 -8.33 9.17
N HIS A 115 17.81 -8.42 8.32
CA HIS A 115 18.70 -7.29 7.99
C HIS A 115 18.01 -6.18 7.16
N LEU A 116 16.81 -6.44 6.64
CA LEU A 116 15.98 -5.45 5.95
C LEU A 116 14.98 -4.76 6.89
N VAL A 117 14.87 -5.20 8.15
CA VAL A 117 13.97 -4.58 9.12
C VAL A 117 14.50 -3.19 9.48
N HIS A 118 13.68 -2.17 9.25
CA HIS A 118 13.99 -0.81 9.64
C HIS A 118 13.60 -0.56 11.10
N SER A 119 14.55 -0.09 11.91
CA SER A 119 14.28 0.39 13.27
C SER A 119 13.92 1.88 13.23
N GLY A 120 12.64 2.22 13.36
CA GLY A 120 12.18 3.61 13.51
C GLY A 120 10.92 3.96 12.72
N GLN A 121 10.44 5.18 12.91
CA GLN A 121 9.34 5.72 12.12
C GLN A 121 9.83 6.12 10.72
N GLY A 122 9.13 5.67 9.67
CA GLY A 122 9.43 6.08 8.31
C GLY A 122 9.38 4.93 7.31
N TYR A 123 10.33 4.94 6.38
CA TYR A 123 10.56 3.86 5.41
C TYR A 123 12.06 3.74 5.18
N ALA A 124 12.52 2.54 4.83
CA ALA A 124 13.88 2.30 4.37
C ALA A 124 13.85 1.87 2.91
N LEU A 125 14.87 2.29 2.15
CA LEU A 125 15.04 1.91 0.76
C LEU A 125 16.31 1.07 0.61
N HIS A 126 16.14 -0.24 0.44
CA HIS A 126 17.24 -1.19 0.38
C HIS A 126 17.77 -1.37 -1.06
N ARG A 127 18.40 -0.33 -1.61
CA ARG A 127 19.04 -0.39 -2.96
C ARG A 127 20.23 -1.35 -3.01
N ARG A 128 20.87 -1.62 -1.87
CA ARG A 128 22.03 -2.52 -1.72
C ARG A 128 21.66 -3.76 -0.89
N ARG A 129 20.44 -4.25 -1.06
CA ARG A 129 20.02 -5.55 -0.53
C ARG A 129 20.88 -6.68 -1.11
N ARG A 130 20.88 -7.85 -0.50
CA ARG A 130 21.51 -9.04 -1.07
C ARG A 130 20.79 -9.41 -2.37
N ALA A 131 21.51 -10.04 -3.31
CA ALA A 131 20.97 -10.32 -4.64
C ALA A 131 19.76 -11.26 -4.59
N ASP A 132 19.72 -12.16 -3.62
CA ASP A 132 18.72 -13.18 -3.36
C ASP A 132 17.57 -12.73 -2.45
N ASP A 133 17.67 -11.58 -1.76
CA ASP A 133 16.66 -11.12 -0.79
C ASP A 133 15.22 -11.11 -1.35
N VAL A 134 15.05 -10.76 -2.63
CA VAL A 134 13.72 -10.79 -3.27
C VAL A 134 13.24 -12.22 -3.54
N ALA A 135 14.14 -13.11 -3.95
CA ALA A 135 13.79 -14.52 -4.17
C ALA A 135 13.44 -15.21 -2.84
N VAL A 136 14.20 -14.90 -1.78
CA VAL A 136 13.90 -15.37 -0.41
C VAL A 136 12.54 -14.85 0.06
N LEU A 137 12.24 -13.56 -0.15
CA LEU A 137 10.92 -12.99 0.17
C LEU A 137 9.80 -13.69 -0.59
N GLN A 138 9.97 -13.89 -1.91
CA GLN A 138 8.98 -14.58 -2.74
C GLN A 138 8.74 -16.01 -2.27
N HIS A 139 9.81 -16.79 -2.09
CA HIS A 139 9.70 -18.18 -1.61
C HIS A 139 9.05 -18.26 -0.24
N TRP A 140 9.36 -17.31 0.65
CA TRP A 140 8.70 -17.22 1.94
C TRP A 140 7.20 -16.91 1.78
N LEU A 141 6.82 -15.95 0.92
CA LEU A 141 5.42 -15.58 0.67
C LEU A 141 4.58 -16.70 0.02
N ASP A 142 5.20 -17.63 -0.72
CA ASP A 142 4.52 -18.75 -1.38
C ASP A 142 3.81 -19.72 -0.40
N HIS A 143 4.10 -19.63 0.91
CA HIS A 143 3.38 -20.39 1.94
C HIS A 143 1.96 -19.86 2.20
N TRP A 144 1.59 -18.73 1.62
CA TRP A 144 0.27 -18.11 1.79
C TRP A 144 -0.38 -17.83 0.44
N PRO A 145 -1.72 -17.95 0.35
CA PRO A 145 -2.43 -17.49 -0.82
C PRO A 145 -2.21 -15.98 -1.02
N MET A 146 -1.98 -15.59 -2.27
CA MET A 146 -1.90 -14.18 -2.65
C MET A 146 -3.23 -13.48 -2.33
N GLY A 147 -3.13 -12.26 -1.81
CA GLY A 147 -4.26 -11.43 -1.40
C GLY A 147 -4.38 -11.31 0.12
N ARG A 148 -5.62 -11.29 0.60
CA ARG A 148 -5.92 -11.07 2.02
C ARG A 148 -5.87 -12.39 2.81
N ASN A 149 -5.01 -12.41 3.82
CA ASN A 149 -4.79 -13.53 4.74
C ASN A 149 -5.30 -13.25 6.18
N GLY A 150 -5.63 -12.01 6.51
CA GLY A 150 -6.21 -11.64 7.81
C GLY A 150 -7.01 -10.34 7.79
N ASN A 151 -7.48 -9.90 8.94
CA ASN A 151 -8.31 -8.71 9.10
C ASN A 151 -7.49 -7.48 9.51
N PRO A 152 -7.97 -6.26 9.26
CA PRO A 152 -7.33 -5.07 9.84
C PRO A 152 -7.21 -5.16 11.36
N VAL A 153 -6.01 -4.86 11.87
CA VAL A 153 -5.63 -4.96 13.29
C VAL A 153 -6.53 -4.10 14.19
N ASP A 154 -7.00 -2.97 13.65
CA ASP A 154 -7.90 -2.03 14.30
C ASP A 154 -9.13 -1.82 13.40
N ALA A 155 -9.87 -2.89 13.08
CA ALA A 155 -11.05 -2.80 12.23
C ALA A 155 -12.06 -1.79 12.80
N TRP A 156 -12.30 -0.70 12.07
CA TRP A 156 -13.44 0.18 12.34
C TRP A 156 -14.73 -0.64 12.26
N PRO A 157 -15.72 -0.45 13.16
CA PRO A 157 -16.92 -1.27 13.19
C PRO A 157 -17.87 -0.92 12.04
N LEU A 158 -17.52 -1.24 10.80
CA LEU A 158 -18.38 -1.10 9.63
C LEU A 158 -18.23 -2.29 8.68
N GLY A 159 -18.91 -3.38 9.03
CA GLY A 159 -19.93 -4.00 8.18
C GLY A 159 -19.59 -4.67 6.84
N ARG A 160 -18.46 -4.44 6.14
CA ARG A 160 -18.15 -5.17 4.89
C ARG A 160 -16.69 -5.56 4.76
N GLN A 161 -16.48 -6.87 4.64
CA GLN A 161 -15.22 -7.57 4.86
C GLN A 161 -14.42 -7.82 3.57
N ASP A 162 -14.67 -7.07 2.48
CA ASP A 162 -14.31 -7.52 1.12
C ASP A 162 -13.35 -6.61 0.34
N TYR A 163 -12.73 -5.62 1.00
CA TYR A 163 -12.02 -4.50 0.33
C TYR A 163 -10.76 -4.86 -0.47
N LEU A 164 -10.06 -5.93 -0.09
CA LEU A 164 -8.75 -6.32 -0.65
C LEU A 164 -8.86 -7.52 -1.61
N ARG A 165 -9.95 -7.64 -2.38
CA ARG A 165 -10.21 -8.87 -3.15
C ARG A 165 -9.43 -9.02 -4.45
N THR A 166 -8.90 -7.94 -5.04
CA THR A 166 -8.23 -8.02 -6.35
C THR A 166 -6.89 -7.31 -6.42
N SER A 167 -6.66 -6.28 -5.59
CA SER A 167 -5.42 -5.50 -5.62
C SER A 167 -5.16 -4.74 -4.32
N SER A 168 -3.88 -4.41 -4.10
CA SER A 168 -3.44 -3.56 -3.00
C SER A 168 -2.49 -2.46 -3.45
N TRP A 169 -2.44 -1.39 -2.67
CA TRP A 169 -1.97 -0.08 -3.12
C TRP A 169 -1.28 0.66 -1.98
N LEU A 170 -0.34 1.54 -2.35
CA LEU A 170 0.31 2.46 -1.43
C LEU A 170 0.33 3.88 -1.96
#